data_AF-A0A923WP86-F1
#
_entry.id   AF-A0A923WP86-F1
#
_cell.length_a   1.000
_cell.length_b   1.000
_cell.length_c   1.000
_cell.angle_alpha   90.00
_cell.angle_beta   90.00
_cell.angle_gamma   90.00
#
_symmetry.space_group_name_H-M   'P 1'
#
loop_
_entity.id
_entity.type
_entity.pdbx_description
1 polymer ?
#
loop_
_entity_poly.entity_id
_entity_poly.type
_entity_poly.pdbx_seq_one_letter_code
_entity_poly.pdbx_strand_id
1 'polypeptide(L)'
;MPSALLAQYEAFKQRGLTLDMSRGKPAPEQLDLSNALGDALPAYLAADGLDARNYALGLGLPEARALFGSLLGVPAAQVAVDSSASLSLMHDVIVYALLNGVPGGQPWVGQHPSFLCPVPGYDRHFSICEARG
;
A
#
# COMPACT_ATOMS: atom_id res chain seq x y z
N MET A 1 32.78 -24.30 -32.05
CA MET A 1 31.94 -23.11 -32.27
C MET A 1 31.21 -22.81 -30.97
N PRO A 2 31.32 -21.60 -30.39
CA PRO A 2 30.45 -21.24 -29.27
C PRO A 2 28.99 -21.37 -29.68
N SER A 3 28.13 -21.80 -28.75
CA SER A 3 26.69 -21.93 -29.04
C SER A 3 26.10 -20.59 -29.45
N ALA A 4 25.03 -20.60 -30.23
CA ALA A 4 24.33 -19.38 -30.63
C ALA A 4 23.94 -18.52 -29.41
N LEU A 5 23.57 -19.15 -28.29
CA LEU A 5 23.25 -18.47 -27.03
C LEU A 5 24.45 -17.76 -26.40
N LEU A 6 25.63 -18.41 -26.38
CA LEU A 6 26.85 -17.80 -25.86
C LEU A 6 27.28 -16.60 -26.71
N ALA A 7 27.17 -16.72 -28.04
CA ALA A 7 27.44 -15.61 -28.95
C ALA A 7 26.50 -14.42 -28.72
N GLN A 8 25.20 -14.66 -28.49
CA GLN A 8 24.22 -13.62 -28.16
C GLN A 8 24.52 -12.95 -26.81
N TYR A 9 24.87 -13.73 -25.78
CA TYR A 9 25.21 -13.20 -24.47
C TYR A 9 26.47 -12.32 -24.51
N GLU A 10 27.53 -12.76 -25.20
CA GLU A 10 28.76 -11.95 -25.32
C GLU A 10 28.52 -10.67 -26.14
N ALA A 11 27.75 -10.74 -27.24
CA ALA A 11 27.34 -9.56 -27.98
C ALA A 11 26.51 -8.59 -27.13
N PHE A 12 25.65 -9.11 -26.24
CA PHE A 12 24.87 -8.29 -25.32
C PHE A 12 25.75 -7.64 -24.24
N LYS A 13 26.68 -8.39 -23.63
CA LYS A 13 27.67 -7.87 -22.67
C LYS A 13 28.52 -6.75 -23.26
N GLN A 14 28.97 -6.88 -24.51
CA GLN A 14 29.77 -5.87 -25.20
C GLN A 14 29.06 -4.52 -25.36
N ARG A 15 27.73 -4.46 -25.17
CA ARG A 15 26.98 -3.20 -25.17
C ARG A 15 27.22 -2.33 -23.93
N GLY A 16 27.81 -2.88 -22.86
CA GLY A 16 28.14 -2.10 -21.65
C GLY A 16 26.94 -1.42 -20.98
N LEU A 17 25.75 -2.02 -21.07
CA LEU A 17 24.52 -1.42 -20.56
C LEU A 17 24.49 -1.38 -19.03
N THR A 18 23.94 -0.30 -18.48
CA THR A 18 23.60 -0.17 -17.05
C THR A 18 22.11 0.08 -16.95
N LEU A 19 21.33 -0.99 -16.72
CA LEU A 19 19.86 -0.95 -16.69
C LEU A 19 19.34 -1.55 -15.39
N ASP A 20 18.25 -0.99 -14.86
CA ASP A 20 17.58 -1.46 -13.64
C ASP A 20 16.09 -1.69 -13.90
N MET A 21 15.68 -2.97 -13.86
CA MET A 21 14.31 -3.45 -14.04
C MET A 21 13.61 -3.79 -12.71
N SER A 22 14.21 -3.46 -11.55
CA SER A 22 13.70 -3.87 -10.23
C SER A 22 12.64 -2.93 -9.64
N ARG A 23 12.46 -1.74 -10.21
CA ARG A 23 11.72 -0.64 -9.58
C ARG A 23 10.22 -0.74 -9.85
N GLY A 24 9.46 -1.25 -8.89
CA GLY A 24 7.99 -1.23 -8.88
C GLY A 24 7.41 0.11 -8.43
N LYS A 25 7.85 1.23 -9.02
CA LYS A 25 7.34 2.59 -8.72
C LYS A 25 6.96 3.33 -10.01
N PRO A 26 6.05 4.32 -9.94
CA PRO A 26 5.68 5.11 -11.10
C PRO A 26 6.89 5.79 -11.76
N ALA A 27 6.84 5.92 -13.08
CA ALA A 27 7.78 6.72 -13.85
C ALA A 27 7.53 8.23 -13.61
N PRO A 28 8.53 9.11 -13.83
CA PRO A 28 8.36 10.56 -13.65
C PRO A 28 7.14 11.13 -14.38
N GLU A 29 6.90 10.70 -15.62
CA GLU A 29 5.79 11.19 -16.44
C GLU A 29 4.42 10.78 -15.87
N GLN A 30 4.36 9.68 -15.10
CA GLN A 30 3.14 9.28 -14.37
C GLN A 30 2.93 10.12 -13.11
N LEU A 31 4.01 10.57 -12.47
CA LEU A 31 3.92 11.49 -11.33
C LEU A 31 3.42 12.86 -11.79
N ASP A 32 3.85 13.32 -12.97
CA ASP A 32 3.46 14.60 -13.54
C ASP A 32 1.95 14.76 -13.72
N LEU A 33 1.22 13.66 -13.95
CA LEU A 33 -0.24 13.64 -14.05
C LEU A 33 -0.93 14.17 -12.77
N SER A 34 -0.24 14.11 -11.62
CA SER A 34 -0.76 14.51 -10.32
C SER A 34 -0.25 15.87 -9.83
N ASN A 35 0.60 16.58 -10.58
CA ASN A 35 1.22 17.83 -10.12
C ASN A 35 0.17 18.88 -9.68
N ALA A 36 -0.96 18.95 -10.36
CA ALA A 36 -2.05 19.87 -10.02
C ALA A 36 -2.68 19.62 -8.64
N LEU A 37 -2.52 18.42 -8.04
CA LEU A 37 -3.00 18.15 -6.68
C LEU A 37 -2.18 18.89 -5.62
N GLY A 38 -0.90 19.21 -5.90
CA GLY A 38 -0.04 19.96 -4.98
C GLY A 38 -0.44 21.42 -4.83
N ASP A 39 -1.02 22.02 -5.87
CA ASP A 39 -1.44 23.42 -5.89
C ASP A 39 -2.92 23.61 -5.49
N ALA A 40 -3.68 22.52 -5.41
CA ALA A 40 -5.13 22.54 -5.23
C ALA A 40 -5.56 22.29 -3.78
N LEU A 41 -5.59 23.33 -2.96
CA LEU A 41 -6.41 23.36 -1.74
C LEU A 41 -7.14 24.71 -1.58
N PRO A 42 -8.16 24.98 -2.42
CA PRO A 42 -8.89 26.25 -2.38
C PRO A 42 -9.78 26.38 -1.13
N ALA A 43 -10.10 25.26 -0.47
CA ALA A 43 -10.95 25.20 0.72
C ALA A 43 -10.45 24.12 1.69
N TYR A 44 -10.68 24.34 2.98
CA TYR A 44 -10.31 23.45 4.08
C TYR A 44 -11.52 22.84 4.79
N LEU A 45 -12.72 23.16 4.33
CA LEU A 45 -13.95 22.62 4.88
C LEU A 45 -14.29 21.33 4.16
N ALA A 46 -14.49 20.26 4.92
CA ALA A 46 -15.00 19.00 4.42
C ALA A 46 -16.49 19.11 4.05
N ALA A 47 -17.04 18.10 3.38
CA ALA A 47 -18.43 18.11 2.93
C ALA A 47 -19.47 18.22 4.06
N ASP A 48 -19.11 17.83 5.28
CA ASP A 48 -19.94 17.94 6.49
C ASP A 48 -19.70 19.25 7.28
N GLY A 49 -18.85 20.14 6.77
CA GLY A 49 -18.49 21.42 7.39
C GLY A 49 -17.33 21.34 8.39
N LEU A 50 -16.69 20.18 8.57
CA LEU A 50 -15.50 20.04 9.41
C LEU A 50 -14.32 20.87 8.86
N ASP A 51 -13.64 21.62 9.73
CA ASP A 51 -12.38 22.30 9.39
C ASP A 51 -11.20 21.32 9.45
N ALA A 52 -10.73 20.89 8.27
CA ALA A 52 -9.68 19.88 8.12
C ALA A 52 -8.28 20.35 8.59
N ARG A 53 -8.12 21.62 8.98
CA ARG A 53 -6.87 22.13 9.54
C ARG A 53 -6.72 21.83 11.03
N ASN A 54 -7.78 21.36 11.68
CA ASN A 54 -7.80 21.05 13.10
C ASN A 54 -8.05 19.55 13.32
N TYR A 55 -7.98 19.12 14.58
CA TYR A 55 -8.24 17.74 14.95
C TYR A 55 -9.62 17.29 14.49
N ALA A 56 -9.62 16.13 13.82
CA ALA A 56 -10.80 15.39 13.46
C ALA A 56 -10.83 14.08 14.24
N LEU A 57 -12.03 13.65 14.65
CA LEU A 57 -12.27 12.31 15.17
C LEU A 57 -13.08 11.55 14.10
N GLY A 58 -12.49 10.53 13.47
CA GLY A 58 -13.19 9.77 12.44
C GLY A 58 -12.28 8.89 11.57
N LEU A 59 -12.90 8.18 10.63
CA LEU A 59 -12.24 7.26 9.69
C LEU A 59 -11.87 7.96 8.36
N GLY A 60 -11.49 9.24 8.43
CA GLY A 60 -11.17 10.09 7.28
C GLY A 60 -12.33 10.94 6.74
N LEU A 61 -12.03 11.83 5.80
CA LEU A 61 -12.96 12.82 5.25
C LEU A 61 -14.17 12.17 4.54
N PRO A 62 -15.40 12.68 4.73
CA PRO A 62 -16.60 12.11 4.13
C PRO A 62 -16.53 11.99 2.60
N GLU A 63 -16.07 13.04 1.91
CA GLU A 63 -15.95 13.08 0.45
C GLU A 63 -14.92 12.07 -0.08
N ALA A 64 -13.81 11.86 0.64
CA ALA A 64 -12.81 10.85 0.27
C ALA A 64 -13.38 9.44 0.43
N ARG A 65 -14.07 9.16 1.55
CA ARG A 65 -14.73 7.88 1.79
C ARG A 65 -15.82 7.58 0.76
N ALA A 66 -16.57 8.60 0.35
CA ALA A 66 -17.58 8.48 -0.70
C ALA A 66 -16.95 8.16 -2.07
N LEU A 67 -15.88 8.88 -2.44
CA LEU A 67 -15.13 8.64 -3.68
C LEU A 67 -14.62 7.20 -3.76
N PHE A 68 -13.90 6.75 -2.73
CA PHE A 68 -13.34 5.40 -2.71
C PHE A 68 -14.40 4.31 -2.52
N GLY A 69 -15.48 4.58 -1.80
CA GLY A 69 -16.63 3.65 -1.72
C GLY A 69 -17.24 3.40 -3.09
N SER A 70 -17.45 4.47 -3.87
CA SER A 70 -17.91 4.34 -5.25
C SER A 70 -16.92 3.58 -6.13
N LEU A 71 -15.62 3.84 -5.99
CA LEU A 71 -14.57 3.18 -6.79
C LEU A 71 -14.46 1.68 -6.50
N LEU A 72 -14.61 1.30 -5.22
CA LEU A 72 -14.49 -0.08 -4.74
C LEU A 72 -15.81 -0.86 -4.79
N GLY A 73 -16.94 -0.20 -5.07
CA GLY A 73 -18.26 -0.83 -5.09
C GLY A 73 -18.79 -1.21 -3.71
N VAL A 74 -18.44 -0.45 -2.67
CA VAL A 74 -18.86 -0.70 -1.28
C VAL A 74 -19.50 0.56 -0.66
N PRO A 75 -20.37 0.42 0.35
CA PRO A 75 -20.89 1.57 1.07
C PRO A 75 -19.76 2.41 1.68
N ALA A 76 -19.83 3.74 1.58
CA ALA A 76 -18.83 4.65 2.17
C ALA A 76 -18.62 4.42 3.68
N ALA A 77 -19.65 3.93 4.38
CA ALA A 77 -19.57 3.56 5.79
C ALA A 77 -18.54 2.45 6.07
N GLN A 78 -18.20 1.61 5.09
CA GLN A 78 -17.21 0.53 5.18
C GLN A 78 -15.80 0.96 4.76
N VAL A 79 -15.63 2.20 4.31
CA VAL A 79 -14.33 2.74 3.88
C VAL A 79 -13.71 3.55 5.01
N ALA A 80 -12.44 3.29 5.29
CA ALA A 80 -11.58 4.14 6.10
C ALA A 80 -10.52 4.79 5.20
N VAL A 81 -10.25 6.07 5.43
CA VAL A 81 -9.18 6.83 4.77
C VAL A 81 -8.23 7.32 5.85
N ASP A 82 -6.97 6.90 5.75
CA ASP A 82 -5.89 7.27 6.67
C ASP A 82 -4.78 7.97 5.86
N SER A 83 -3.56 7.98 6.39
CA SER A 83 -2.34 8.44 5.75
C SER A 83 -2.02 7.68 4.45
N SER A 84 -0.91 8.05 3.82
CA SER A 84 -0.53 7.59 2.47
C SER A 84 -0.05 6.14 2.38
N ALA A 85 -0.09 5.34 3.46
CA ALA A 85 0.52 4.01 3.51
C ALA A 85 -0.47 2.94 4.02
N SER A 86 -1.12 2.24 3.09
CA SER A 86 -1.98 1.09 3.42
C SER A 86 -1.22 -0.06 4.09
N LEU A 87 0.08 -0.21 3.81
CA LEU A 87 0.93 -1.20 4.47
C LEU A 87 1.04 -0.96 5.98
N SER A 88 1.00 0.30 6.43
CA SER A 88 0.97 0.64 7.86
C SER A 88 -0.33 0.18 8.52
N LEU A 89 -1.48 0.37 7.85
CA LEU A 89 -2.77 -0.14 8.34
C LEU A 89 -2.77 -1.67 8.43
N MET A 90 -2.25 -2.37 7.42
CA MET A 90 -2.13 -3.83 7.46
C MET A 90 -1.26 -4.29 8.62
N HIS A 91 -0.11 -3.65 8.82
CA HIS A 91 0.77 -3.91 9.95
C HIS A 91 0.05 -3.72 11.29
N ASP A 92 -0.63 -2.60 11.48
CA ASP A 92 -1.27 -2.26 12.75
C ASP A 92 -2.44 -3.19 13.08
N VAL A 93 -3.19 -3.64 12.07
CA VAL A 93 -4.23 -4.68 12.26
C VAL A 93 -3.63 -5.98 12.78
N ILE A 94 -2.48 -6.41 12.24
CA ILE A 94 -1.80 -7.63 12.71
C ILE A 94 -1.26 -7.44 14.13
N VAL A 95 -0.63 -6.29 14.43
CA VAL A 95 -0.16 -5.97 15.78
C VAL A 95 -1.31 -5.91 16.79
N TYR A 96 -2.44 -5.32 16.40
CA TYR A 96 -3.62 -5.26 17.23
C TYR A 96 -4.17 -6.67 17.52
N ALA A 97 -4.24 -7.54 16.51
CA ALA A 97 -4.67 -8.92 16.68
C ALA A 97 -3.72 -9.73 17.60
N LEU A 98 -2.40 -9.49 17.52
CA LEU A 98 -1.42 -10.10 18.42
C LEU A 98 -1.65 -9.69 19.87
N LEU A 99 -1.83 -8.39 20.13
CA LEU A 99 -1.86 -7.85 21.49
C LEU A 99 -3.24 -7.90 22.14
N ASN A 100 -4.30 -7.73 21.35
CA ASN A 100 -5.67 -7.55 21.85
C ASN A 100 -6.65 -8.59 21.29
N GLY A 101 -6.28 -9.28 20.21
CA GLY A 101 -7.18 -10.16 19.47
C GLY A 101 -7.99 -9.39 18.43
N VAL A 102 -8.65 -10.15 17.54
CA VAL A 102 -9.68 -9.61 16.63
C VAL A 102 -11.01 -9.48 17.38
N PRO A 103 -12.01 -8.73 16.87
CA PRO A 103 -13.31 -8.63 17.51
C PRO A 103 -13.90 -10.02 17.85
N GLY A 104 -14.16 -10.26 19.14
CA GLY A 104 -14.67 -11.54 19.66
C GLY A 104 -13.61 -12.65 19.85
N GLY A 105 -12.34 -12.37 19.55
CA GLY A 105 -11.22 -13.30 19.71
C GLY A 105 -10.34 -12.98 20.92
N GLN A 106 -9.42 -13.89 21.22
CA GLN A 106 -8.36 -13.70 22.22
C GLN A 106 -7.07 -13.17 21.55
N PRO A 107 -6.20 -12.46 22.27
CA PRO A 107 -4.88 -12.05 21.77
C PRO A 107 -4.06 -13.22 21.23
N TRP A 108 -3.47 -13.08 20.03
CA TRP A 108 -2.72 -14.18 19.42
C TRP A 108 -1.33 -14.41 20.03
N VAL A 109 -0.83 -13.51 20.88
CA VAL A 109 0.39 -13.77 21.65
C VAL A 109 0.29 -15.10 22.38
N GLY A 110 1.24 -16.00 22.11
CA GLY A 110 1.30 -17.35 22.67
C GLY A 110 0.42 -18.40 21.96
N GLN A 111 -0.35 -18.04 20.92
CA GLN A 111 -1.24 -18.95 20.20
C GLN A 111 -0.65 -19.54 18.90
N HIS A 112 0.61 -19.23 18.58
CA HIS A 112 1.32 -19.69 17.36
C HIS A 112 0.46 -19.57 16.07
N PRO A 113 -0.01 -18.35 15.73
CA PRO A 113 -0.87 -18.16 14.56
C PRO A 113 -0.15 -18.56 13.27
N SER A 114 -0.90 -19.07 12.30
CA SER A 114 -0.39 -19.41 10.96
C SER A 114 -1.14 -18.62 9.89
N PHE A 115 -0.41 -18.11 8.90
CA PHE A 115 -0.96 -17.36 7.77
C PHE A 115 -0.83 -18.15 6.48
N LEU A 116 -1.89 -18.17 5.67
CA LEU A 116 -1.81 -18.65 4.30
C LEU A 116 -1.14 -17.57 3.44
N CYS A 117 -0.07 -17.95 2.74
CA CYS A 117 0.74 -17.07 1.92
C CYS A 117 0.73 -17.55 0.45
N PRO A 118 -0.25 -17.12 -0.38
CA PRO A 118 -0.27 -17.45 -1.81
C PRO A 118 1.00 -16.98 -2.53
N VAL A 119 1.53 -17.83 -3.43
CA VAL A 119 2.78 -17.57 -4.16
C VAL A 119 2.64 -17.72 -5.69
N PRO A 120 3.40 -16.94 -6.49
CA PRO A 120 4.29 -15.84 -6.09
C PRO A 120 3.49 -14.65 -5.53
N GLY A 121 4.00 -13.98 -4.49
CA GLY A 121 3.27 -12.95 -3.75
C GLY A 121 4.09 -11.72 -3.42
N TYR A 122 3.55 -10.87 -2.53
CA TYR A 122 4.15 -9.58 -2.19
C TYR A 122 5.10 -9.71 -0.99
N ASP A 123 6.37 -9.43 -1.21
CA ASP A 123 7.45 -9.50 -0.21
C ASP A 123 7.11 -8.75 1.08
N ARG A 124 6.51 -7.57 1.00
CA ARG A 124 6.17 -6.78 2.19
C ARG A 124 5.07 -7.39 3.06
N HIS A 125 4.13 -8.14 2.48
CA HIS A 125 3.17 -8.90 3.28
C HIS A 125 3.89 -9.99 4.08
N PHE A 126 4.82 -10.70 3.43
CA PHE A 126 5.59 -11.75 4.08
C PHE A 126 6.45 -11.18 5.21
N SER A 127 7.09 -10.02 5.01
CA SER A 127 7.88 -9.36 6.04
C SER A 127 7.07 -8.95 7.27
N ILE A 128 5.79 -8.57 7.12
CA ILE A 128 4.91 -8.29 8.27
C ILE A 128 4.72 -9.54 9.13
N CYS A 129 4.46 -10.69 8.51
CA CYS A 129 4.28 -11.94 9.25
C CYS A 129 5.61 -12.43 9.83
N GLU A 130 6.69 -12.49 9.03
CA GLU A 130 8.01 -12.97 9.43
C GLU A 130 8.56 -12.22 10.66
N ALA A 131 8.38 -10.90 10.71
CA ALA A 131 8.85 -10.09 11.84
C ALA A 131 8.06 -10.34 13.14
N ARG A 132 6.97 -11.11 13.11
CA ARG A 132 5.99 -11.31 14.20
C ARG A 132 5.95 -12.77 14.71
N GLY A 133 6.74 -13.66 14.12
CA GLY A 133 6.85 -15.08 14.48
C GLY A 133 5.69 -15.92 13.97
#